data_AF-A0A2S4PQ36-F1
#
_entry.id   AF-A0A2S4PQ36-F1
#
_cell.length_a   1.000
_cell.length_b   1.000
_cell.length_c   1.000
_cell.angle_alpha   90.00
_cell.angle_beta   90.00
_cell.angle_gamma   90.00
#
_symmetry.space_group_name_H-M   'P 1'
#
loop_
_entity.id
_entity.type
_entity.pdbx_description
1 polymer ?
#
loop_
_entity_poly.entity_id
_entity_poly.type
_entity_poly.pdbx_seq_one_letter_code
_entity_poly.pdbx_strand_id
1 'polypeptide(L)'
;MSTLRILVPVKRVIDYAFKFICSFSSLTFLQIKPRVNPTKTAVVTTGVKHSLNPFDEISIEEAVKMRERHIKEPSKFNPKVDEIIAFSVGPTKSIETLRTAMAMGADRSIFVEVKEGEEPESLGVAKLLAKIVKKEKINLVLAGKQSIDSDAGSVGGMLGGLLGWGFAGQACKVTFRTPSVCIVEKEVDGGTETVEGHLPMVITADLRLNEPRYASLSNIMKAKKKKVDKLTAKELGVDVGRRLLTREVTEPLPRQGGGKVEDVDGMIKRLKDLVTASLTYCKTNVMTHLSNPLVTVSQLIQGASLNNEIPQELQESIRFYTARLTQAAGILLRLPQDITAQANVLLFRYWAEVGLMKHEFSEVSAAVIYLTAKVSASPRALRGITNVYAYLLSSNSVFSPSSLETLSLPTPDPRRYYLSESAYVARRTRIIHLEGQILNSLGFQIHVALPHTLAITYLQILDLFQSGSKKIGHSIAQRTIAHLNSALLNPQILYLTHQPCQLATAAIFVAAREIGVALPSCAWWEVFDCEREDLGFLAVALGSLEILVEREVRRWGEKKGMISRNNIFNEMKKLGFSHSAHKKTTEGEIDEETEMAKLLDEKVDSITKNK
;
A
#
# COMPACT_ATOMS: atom_id res chain seq x y z
N MET A 1 27.82 29.91 2.45
CA MET A 1 26.95 29.10 1.55
C MET A 1 27.66 27.78 1.32
N SER A 2 27.07 26.64 1.73
CA SER A 2 27.67 25.32 1.55
C SER A 2 27.59 24.90 0.07
N THR A 3 28.73 24.90 -0.62
CA THR A 3 28.81 24.39 -1.99
C THR A 3 28.91 22.86 -1.98
N LEU A 4 28.31 22.19 -2.95
CA LEU A 4 28.35 20.73 -3.11
C LEU A 4 29.59 20.30 -3.89
N ARG A 5 30.28 19.30 -3.34
CA ARG A 5 31.27 18.48 -4.05
C ARG A 5 30.73 17.07 -4.08
N ILE A 6 30.38 16.62 -5.28
CA ILE A 6 29.66 15.36 -5.49
C ILE A 6 30.64 14.30 -5.97
N LEU A 7 30.67 13.15 -5.29
CA LEU A 7 31.39 11.97 -5.74
C LEU A 7 30.39 10.95 -6.30
N VAL A 8 30.67 10.47 -7.51
CA VAL A 8 29.85 9.45 -8.18
C VAL A 8 30.70 8.22 -8.46
N PRO A 9 30.59 7.14 -7.66
CA PRO A 9 31.21 5.86 -7.99
C PRO A 9 30.58 5.28 -9.24
N VAL A 10 31.41 4.77 -10.15
CA VAL A 10 31.00 4.12 -11.39
C VAL A 10 31.70 2.77 -11.53
N LYS A 11 30.92 1.76 -11.93
CA LYS A 11 31.42 0.40 -12.19
C LYS A 11 31.34 0.08 -13.69
N ARG A 12 32.38 -0.59 -14.18
CA ARG A 12 32.41 -1.22 -15.52
C ARG A 12 31.76 -2.59 -15.40
N VAL A 13 30.69 -2.83 -16.15
CA VAL A 13 29.90 -4.06 -16.12
C VAL A 13 29.80 -4.68 -17.50
N ILE A 14 29.43 -5.95 -17.58
CA ILE A 14 29.14 -6.61 -18.85
C ILE A 14 27.88 -5.99 -19.46
N ASP A 15 27.98 -5.57 -20.71
CA ASP A 15 26.88 -4.93 -21.43
C ASP A 15 25.89 -6.00 -21.91
N TYR A 16 24.71 -6.03 -21.30
CA TYR A 16 23.61 -6.89 -21.73
C TYR A 16 22.78 -6.27 -22.87
N ALA A 17 23.11 -5.06 -23.35
CA ALA A 17 22.33 -4.36 -24.35
C ALA A 17 22.23 -5.13 -25.68
N PHE A 18 21.04 -5.07 -26.28
CA PHE A 18 20.72 -5.63 -27.58
C PHE A 18 21.67 -5.10 -28.66
N LYS A 19 22.43 -6.01 -29.29
CA LYS A 19 23.18 -5.67 -30.48
C LYS A 19 22.22 -5.66 -31.68
N PHE A 20 21.94 -4.47 -32.20
CA PHE A 20 21.31 -4.31 -33.52
C PHE A 20 22.37 -4.57 -34.59
N ILE A 21 22.36 -5.76 -35.18
CA ILE A 21 23.09 -6.01 -36.42
C ILE A 21 22.07 -5.83 -37.55
N CYS A 22 22.09 -4.65 -38.19
CA CYS A 22 21.42 -4.46 -39.47
C CYS A 22 22.31 -5.06 -40.56
N SER A 23 21.99 -6.26 -41.01
CA SER A 23 22.38 -6.70 -42.35
C SER A 23 21.16 -6.49 -43.25
N PHE A 24 21.38 -6.07 -44.50
CA PHE A 24 20.40 -5.52 -45.47
C PHE A 24 19.13 -6.37 -45.75
N SER A 25 18.92 -7.51 -45.09
CA SER A 25 17.68 -8.30 -45.16
C SER A 25 17.25 -9.00 -43.85
N SER A 26 17.91 -8.77 -42.71
CA SER A 26 17.45 -9.34 -41.43
C SER A 26 18.03 -8.63 -40.21
N LEU A 27 17.12 -8.19 -39.33
CA LEU A 27 17.43 -7.68 -38.01
C LEU A 27 17.61 -8.87 -37.05
N THR A 28 18.84 -9.23 -36.72
CA THR A 28 19.11 -10.28 -35.72
C THR A 28 19.44 -9.64 -34.38
N PHE A 29 18.58 -9.90 -33.39
CA PHE A 29 18.79 -9.48 -32.01
C PHE A 29 19.77 -10.44 -31.33
N LEU A 30 21.03 -10.05 -31.21
CA LEU A 30 22.01 -10.82 -30.43
C LEU A 30 22.03 -10.30 -28.99
N GLN A 31 21.34 -11.00 -28.09
CA GLN A 31 21.49 -10.79 -26.65
C GLN A 31 22.83 -11.39 -26.21
N ILE A 32 23.71 -10.58 -25.61
CA ILE A 32 24.95 -11.08 -25.00
C ILE A 32 24.55 -11.86 -23.75
N LYS A 33 24.52 -13.19 -23.85
CA LYS A 33 24.31 -14.08 -22.71
C LYS A 33 25.67 -14.40 -22.08
N PRO A 34 25.93 -14.01 -20.82
CA PRO A 34 27.12 -14.43 -20.11
C PRO A 34 27.13 -15.95 -20.00
N ARG A 35 28.31 -16.54 -20.17
CA ARG A 35 28.52 -17.98 -20.05
C ARG A 35 29.46 -18.26 -18.91
N VAL A 36 29.20 -19.34 -18.18
CA VAL A 36 30.11 -19.82 -17.14
C VAL A 36 31.35 -20.44 -17.80
N ASN A 37 32.52 -20.24 -17.21
CA ASN A 37 33.74 -20.87 -17.70
C ASN A 37 33.71 -22.40 -17.50
N PRO A 38 34.47 -23.19 -18.29
CA PRO A 38 34.50 -24.64 -18.14
C PRO A 38 34.94 -25.12 -16.74
N THR A 39 35.74 -24.31 -16.05
CA THR A 39 36.21 -24.61 -14.68
C THR A 39 35.21 -24.22 -13.58
N LYS A 40 34.04 -23.68 -13.93
CA LYS A 40 32.97 -23.23 -12.99
C LYS A 40 33.43 -22.28 -11.88
N THR A 41 34.47 -21.49 -12.12
CA THR A 41 34.99 -20.53 -11.14
C THR A 41 34.50 -19.11 -11.37
N ALA A 42 34.13 -18.75 -12.61
CA ALA A 42 33.76 -17.39 -13.00
C ALA A 42 32.99 -17.36 -14.33
N VAL A 43 32.43 -16.20 -14.67
CA VAL A 43 31.84 -15.93 -15.99
C VAL A 43 32.93 -15.56 -17.00
N VAL A 44 32.77 -15.93 -18.27
CA VAL A 44 33.68 -15.59 -19.35
C VAL A 44 33.61 -14.09 -19.65
N THR A 45 34.71 -13.37 -19.44
CA THR A 45 34.84 -11.92 -19.68
C THR A 45 35.60 -11.58 -20.97
N THR A 46 36.26 -12.56 -21.60
CA THR A 46 37.04 -12.38 -22.83
C THR A 46 36.13 -12.21 -24.04
N GLY A 47 36.37 -11.17 -24.84
CA GLY A 47 35.57 -10.86 -26.05
C GLY A 47 34.17 -10.30 -25.78
N VAL A 48 33.81 -10.07 -24.51
CA VAL A 48 32.51 -9.51 -24.12
C VAL A 48 32.57 -7.98 -24.02
N LYS A 49 31.57 -7.31 -24.60
CA LYS A 49 31.46 -5.84 -24.51
C LYS A 49 31.12 -5.44 -23.07
N HIS A 50 31.76 -4.38 -22.58
CA HIS A 50 31.48 -3.81 -21.28
C HIS A 50 30.94 -2.39 -21.44
N SER A 51 30.08 -1.97 -20.52
CA SER A 51 29.48 -0.64 -20.48
C SER A 51 29.52 -0.07 -19.05
N LEU A 52 29.03 1.15 -18.91
CA LEU A 52 28.78 1.77 -17.62
C LEU A 52 27.55 1.11 -16.98
N ASN A 53 27.58 0.89 -15.67
CA ASN A 53 26.43 0.35 -14.95
C ASN A 53 25.21 1.28 -15.08
N PRO A 54 24.01 0.79 -15.48
CA PRO A 54 22.84 1.63 -15.70
C PRO A 54 22.43 2.48 -14.48
N PHE A 55 22.56 1.95 -13.26
CA PHE A 55 22.26 2.72 -12.03
C PHE A 55 23.26 3.87 -11.79
N ASP A 56 24.50 3.71 -12.27
CA ASP A 56 25.54 4.73 -12.12
C ASP A 56 25.34 5.85 -13.17
N GLU A 57 24.79 5.54 -14.36
CA GLU A 57 24.38 6.55 -15.35
C GLU A 57 23.36 7.54 -14.78
N ILE A 58 22.37 7.02 -14.06
CA ILE A 58 21.33 7.80 -13.38
C ILE A 58 21.92 8.65 -12.26
N SER A 59 22.91 8.12 -11.54
CA SER A 59 23.62 8.84 -10.48
C SER A 59 24.42 10.03 -11.04
N ILE A 60 25.07 9.85 -12.19
CA ILE A 60 25.76 10.94 -12.89
C ILE A 60 24.76 11.99 -13.39
N GLU A 61 23.67 11.54 -14.02
CA GLU A 61 22.64 12.45 -14.52
C GLU A 61 22.03 13.27 -13.39
N GLU A 62 21.77 12.67 -12.22
CA GLU A 62 21.24 13.41 -11.08
C GLU A 62 22.22 14.48 -10.60
N ALA A 63 23.52 14.16 -10.52
CA ALA A 63 24.56 15.13 -10.17
C ALA A 63 24.57 16.32 -11.14
N VAL A 64 24.44 16.06 -12.44
CA VAL A 64 24.39 17.09 -13.48
C VAL A 64 23.09 17.90 -13.39
N LYS A 65 21.94 17.25 -13.17
CA LYS A 65 20.65 17.92 -12.97
C LYS A 65 20.64 18.79 -11.70
N MET A 66 21.31 18.37 -10.62
CA MET A 66 21.50 19.22 -9.43
C MET A 66 22.25 20.52 -9.80
N ARG A 67 23.33 20.42 -10.58
CA ARG A 67 24.08 21.58 -11.06
C ARG A 67 23.23 22.49 -11.95
N GLU A 68 22.47 21.92 -12.88
CA GLU A 68 21.58 22.67 -13.79
C GLU A 68 20.41 23.34 -13.06
N ARG A 69 19.83 22.69 -12.04
CA ARG A 69 18.74 23.27 -11.21
C ARG A 69 19.20 24.53 -10.49
N HIS A 70 20.42 24.57 -9.96
CA HIS A 70 20.97 25.76 -9.33
C HIS A 70 21.14 26.91 -10.34
N ILE A 71 21.56 26.62 -11.58
CA ILE A 71 21.73 27.65 -12.63
C ILE A 71 20.38 28.23 -13.06
N LYS A 72 19.35 27.39 -13.21
CA LYS A 72 18.01 27.82 -13.63
C LYS A 72 17.24 28.57 -12.54
N GLU A 73 17.34 28.11 -11.29
CA GLU A 73 16.58 28.65 -10.15
C GLU A 73 17.51 28.90 -8.94
N PRO A 74 18.36 29.94 -8.98
CA PRO A 74 19.31 30.24 -7.90
C PRO A 74 18.65 30.77 -6.62
N SER A 75 17.39 31.22 -6.71
CA SER A 75 16.58 31.74 -5.59
C SER A 75 15.93 30.64 -4.73
N LYS A 76 15.90 29.40 -5.20
CA LYS A 76 15.39 28.23 -4.48
C LYS A 76 16.49 27.65 -3.59
N PHE A 77 16.14 26.83 -2.59
CA PHE A 77 17.08 26.20 -1.64
C PHE A 77 18.10 25.21 -2.26
N ASN A 78 18.40 25.31 -3.56
CA ASN A 78 19.33 24.49 -4.32
C ASN A 78 20.79 24.92 -4.06
N PRO A 79 21.63 24.07 -3.45
CA PRO A 79 23.03 24.39 -3.25
C PRO A 79 23.81 24.41 -4.58
N LYS A 80 24.79 25.31 -4.68
CA LYS A 80 25.70 25.39 -5.84
C LYS A 80 26.57 24.13 -5.90
N VAL A 81 26.64 23.49 -7.07
CA VAL A 81 27.56 22.36 -7.31
C VAL A 81 28.89 22.90 -7.84
N ASP A 82 29.95 22.77 -7.05
CA ASP A 82 31.29 23.21 -7.42
C ASP A 82 32.00 22.20 -8.33
N GLU A 83 31.91 20.91 -7.99
CA GLU A 83 32.63 19.85 -8.70
C GLU A 83 31.90 18.51 -8.66
N ILE A 84 31.85 17.81 -9.80
CA ILE A 84 31.36 16.43 -9.95
C ILE A 84 32.54 15.52 -10.30
N ILE A 85 32.87 14.59 -9.40
CA ILE A 85 34.01 13.68 -9.53
C ILE A 85 33.50 12.26 -9.76
N ALA A 86 33.89 11.66 -10.89
CA ALA A 86 33.62 10.25 -11.15
C ALA A 86 34.73 9.37 -10.56
N PHE A 87 34.38 8.30 -9.86
CA PHE A 87 35.35 7.37 -9.26
C PHE A 87 35.15 5.95 -9.77
N SER A 88 36.21 5.25 -10.16
CA SER A 88 36.13 3.83 -10.49
C SER A 88 37.33 3.06 -9.96
N VAL A 89 37.10 1.78 -9.64
CA VAL A 89 38.12 0.82 -9.24
C VAL A 89 38.00 -0.41 -10.12
N GLY A 90 39.13 -0.90 -10.65
CA GLY A 90 39.16 -2.07 -11.52
C GLY A 90 40.34 -2.08 -12.49
N PRO A 91 40.28 -2.88 -13.56
CA PRO A 91 41.34 -2.97 -14.56
C PRO A 91 41.49 -1.68 -15.35
N THR A 92 42.62 -1.49 -16.02
CA THR A 92 42.94 -0.29 -16.83
C THR A 92 41.86 0.04 -17.88
N LYS A 93 41.14 -0.98 -18.36
CA LYS A 93 40.00 -0.83 -19.29
C LYS A 93 38.82 -0.03 -18.70
N SER A 94 38.67 0.04 -17.37
CA SER A 94 37.65 0.87 -16.69
C SER A 94 37.84 2.37 -16.89
N ILE A 95 39.00 2.81 -17.40
CA ILE A 95 39.21 4.19 -17.81
C ILE A 95 38.23 4.59 -18.92
N GLU A 96 37.85 3.69 -19.83
CA GLU A 96 36.86 3.99 -20.88
C GLU A 96 35.49 4.34 -20.28
N THR A 97 35.06 3.61 -19.25
CA THR A 97 33.83 3.88 -18.50
C THR A 97 33.87 5.25 -17.80
N LEU A 98 35.01 5.61 -17.21
CA LEU A 98 35.22 6.95 -16.64
C LEU A 98 35.18 8.06 -17.70
N ARG A 99 35.67 7.80 -18.92
CA ARG A 99 35.57 8.74 -20.04
C ARG A 99 34.11 8.96 -20.45
N THR A 100 33.29 7.91 -20.45
CA THR A 100 31.84 8.03 -20.68
C THR A 100 31.17 8.89 -19.61
N ALA A 101 31.46 8.65 -18.32
CA ALA A 101 30.94 9.47 -17.22
C ALA A 101 31.32 10.97 -17.36
N MET A 102 32.57 11.25 -17.77
CA MET A 102 33.04 12.60 -18.05
C MET A 102 32.41 13.23 -19.30
N ALA A 103 31.97 12.42 -20.26
CA ALA A 103 31.23 12.86 -21.44
C ALA A 103 29.77 13.19 -21.12
N MET A 104 29.16 12.50 -20.14
CA MET A 104 27.82 12.80 -19.64
C MET A 104 27.78 14.10 -18.84
N GLY A 105 28.83 14.39 -18.04
CA GLY A 105 28.94 15.68 -17.37
C GLY A 105 29.87 15.76 -16.16
N ALA A 106 30.56 14.68 -15.78
CA ALA A 106 31.56 14.74 -14.71
C ALA A 106 32.77 15.61 -15.10
N ASP A 107 33.31 16.37 -14.14
CA ASP A 107 34.36 17.37 -14.39
C ASP A 107 35.74 16.72 -14.45
N ARG A 108 36.04 15.83 -13.50
CA ARG A 108 37.24 15.00 -13.44
C ARG A 108 36.93 13.58 -13.00
N SER A 109 37.93 12.71 -13.10
CA SER A 109 37.81 11.32 -12.65
C SER A 109 39.00 10.86 -11.83
N ILE A 110 38.74 9.98 -10.86
CA ILE A 110 39.73 9.29 -10.04
C ILE A 110 39.64 7.80 -10.37
N PHE A 111 40.77 7.19 -10.68
CA PHE A 111 40.88 5.77 -11.02
C PHE A 111 41.81 5.06 -10.04
N VAL A 112 41.32 4.00 -9.41
CA VAL A 112 42.16 3.09 -8.61
C VAL A 112 42.39 1.81 -9.41
N GLU A 113 43.65 1.59 -9.78
CA GLU A 113 44.02 0.44 -10.60
C GLU A 113 44.10 -0.84 -9.78
N VAL A 114 43.43 -1.88 -10.28
CA VAL A 114 43.47 -3.25 -9.76
C VAL A 114 43.68 -4.20 -10.93
N LYS A 115 44.41 -5.30 -10.73
CA LYS A 115 44.67 -6.27 -11.79
C LYS A 115 43.38 -6.95 -12.24
N GLU A 116 43.32 -7.31 -13.53
CA GLU A 116 42.20 -8.06 -14.09
C GLU A 116 42.07 -9.41 -13.36
N GLY A 117 40.89 -9.72 -12.82
CA GLY A 117 40.62 -10.94 -12.03
C GLY A 117 40.76 -10.78 -10.50
N GLU A 118 41.34 -9.68 -10.01
CA GLU A 118 41.49 -9.39 -8.57
C GLU A 118 40.48 -8.34 -8.09
N GLU A 119 39.23 -8.41 -8.56
CA GLU A 119 38.23 -7.39 -8.23
C GLU A 119 38.00 -7.29 -6.71
N PRO A 120 38.04 -6.06 -6.14
CA PRO A 120 37.86 -5.87 -4.71
C PRO A 120 36.41 -6.14 -4.30
N GLU A 121 36.24 -6.68 -3.10
CA GLU A 121 34.93 -6.86 -2.48
C GLU A 121 34.26 -5.52 -2.17
N SER A 122 32.93 -5.52 -2.02
CA SER A 122 32.13 -4.34 -1.69
C SER A 122 32.70 -3.54 -0.51
N LEU A 123 33.21 -4.23 0.53
CA LEU A 123 33.84 -3.59 1.68
C LEU A 123 35.16 -2.89 1.32
N GLY A 124 35.99 -3.52 0.47
CA GLY A 124 37.23 -2.93 -0.03
C GLY A 124 36.95 -1.66 -0.85
N VAL A 125 35.95 -1.72 -1.73
CA VAL A 125 35.47 -0.56 -2.50
C VAL A 125 34.97 0.56 -1.58
N ALA A 126 34.15 0.23 -0.58
CA ALA A 126 33.62 1.21 0.37
C ALA A 126 34.74 1.88 1.20
N LYS A 127 35.78 1.13 1.61
CA LYS A 127 36.94 1.69 2.31
C LYS A 127 37.76 2.64 1.43
N LEU A 128 37.97 2.30 0.15
CA LEU A 128 38.63 3.18 -0.82
C LEU A 128 37.85 4.48 -1.01
N LEU A 129 36.53 4.37 -1.21
CA LEU A 129 35.63 5.51 -1.31
C LEU A 129 35.70 6.40 -0.07
N ALA A 130 35.69 5.83 1.13
CA ALA A 130 35.78 6.59 2.38
C ALA A 130 37.08 7.41 2.49
N LYS A 131 38.21 6.88 2.00
CA LYS A 131 39.48 7.63 1.95
C LYS A 131 39.44 8.77 0.95
N ILE A 132 38.85 8.55 -0.22
CA ILE A 132 38.72 9.57 -1.28
C ILE A 132 37.78 10.68 -0.84
N VAL A 133 36.65 10.34 -0.22
CA VAL A 133 35.71 11.30 0.36
C VAL A 133 36.42 12.26 1.31
N LYS A 134 37.27 11.73 2.20
CA LYS A 134 38.07 12.54 3.13
C LYS A 134 39.14 13.37 2.42
N LYS A 135 39.87 12.79 1.46
CA LYS A 135 40.94 13.46 0.70
C LYS A 135 40.42 14.65 -0.12
N GLU A 136 39.26 14.48 -0.77
CA GLU A 136 38.70 15.45 -1.71
C GLU A 136 37.69 16.42 -1.06
N LYS A 137 37.41 16.25 0.23
CA LYS A 137 36.43 17.02 1.01
C LYS A 137 35.03 16.97 0.38
N ILE A 138 34.61 15.76 0.00
CA ILE A 138 33.29 15.48 -0.55
C ILE A 138 32.24 15.70 0.53
N ASN A 139 31.05 16.15 0.15
CA ASN A 139 29.91 16.29 1.06
C ASN A 139 28.63 15.62 0.57
N LEU A 140 28.60 15.10 -0.66
CA LEU A 140 27.50 14.28 -1.17
C LEU A 140 28.06 13.13 -2.02
N VAL A 141 27.62 11.91 -1.76
CA VAL A 141 27.93 10.75 -2.61
C VAL A 141 26.64 10.28 -3.26
N LEU A 142 26.61 10.21 -4.60
CA LEU A 142 25.51 9.65 -5.38
C LEU A 142 25.99 8.36 -6.04
N ALA A 143 25.51 7.21 -5.57
CA ALA A 143 25.91 5.90 -6.09
C ALA A 143 24.74 5.18 -6.77
N GLY A 144 24.99 4.22 -7.67
CA GLY A 144 23.92 3.34 -8.12
C GLY A 144 23.39 2.46 -6.97
N LYS A 145 22.09 2.11 -7.00
CA LYS A 145 21.47 1.16 -6.07
C LYS A 145 22.22 -0.17 -6.00
N GLN A 146 22.51 -0.75 -7.16
CA GLN A 146 23.24 -2.01 -7.29
C GLN A 146 24.01 -2.04 -8.62
N SER A 147 24.89 -3.02 -8.79
CA SER A 147 25.55 -3.29 -10.06
C SER A 147 25.05 -4.60 -10.65
N ILE A 148 24.78 -4.60 -11.96
CA ILE A 148 24.13 -5.72 -12.68
C ILE A 148 24.98 -7.00 -12.79
N ASP A 149 26.21 -6.99 -12.29
CA ASP A 149 27.13 -8.13 -12.31
C ASP A 149 27.07 -8.96 -11.03
N SER A 150 27.01 -8.29 -9.88
CA SER A 150 27.03 -8.90 -8.54
C SER A 150 25.73 -8.75 -7.79
N ASP A 151 24.85 -7.83 -8.21
CA ASP A 151 23.57 -7.47 -7.60
C ASP A 151 23.61 -7.28 -6.08
N ALA A 152 24.78 -6.93 -5.53
CA ALA A 152 25.00 -6.94 -4.08
C ALA A 152 24.37 -5.75 -3.35
N GLY A 153 24.16 -4.61 -4.03
CA GLY A 153 23.49 -3.42 -3.50
C GLY A 153 24.06 -2.80 -2.19
N SER A 154 25.29 -3.16 -1.80
CA SER A 154 25.78 -2.95 -0.42
C SER A 154 26.77 -1.79 -0.26
N VAL A 155 27.45 -1.37 -1.34
CA VAL A 155 28.56 -0.39 -1.27
C VAL A 155 28.10 0.96 -0.70
N GLY A 156 26.93 1.47 -1.13
CA GLY A 156 26.38 2.75 -0.66
C GLY A 156 26.09 2.75 0.85
N GLY A 157 25.41 1.72 1.35
CA GLY A 157 25.11 1.57 2.77
C GLY A 157 26.38 1.38 3.61
N MET A 158 27.31 0.54 3.15
CA MET A 158 28.61 0.34 3.81
C MET A 158 29.41 1.65 3.90
N LEU A 159 29.40 2.48 2.86
CA LEU A 159 30.08 3.77 2.85
C LEU A 159 29.47 4.74 3.87
N GLY A 160 28.13 4.80 3.95
CA GLY A 160 27.42 5.58 4.97
C GLY A 160 27.84 5.19 6.38
N GLY A 161 27.86 3.87 6.67
CA GLY A 161 28.30 3.34 7.95
C GLY A 161 29.78 3.65 8.28
N LEU A 162 30.69 3.51 7.31
CA LEU A 162 32.12 3.79 7.50
C LEU A 162 32.44 5.27 7.74
N LEU A 163 31.62 6.17 7.18
CA LEU A 163 31.78 7.61 7.35
C LEU A 163 30.98 8.17 8.54
N GLY A 164 30.02 7.40 9.08
CA GLY A 164 29.04 7.90 10.04
C GLY A 164 28.07 8.92 9.42
N TRP A 165 27.80 8.80 8.12
CA TRP A 165 26.94 9.72 7.37
C TRP A 165 25.51 9.18 7.26
N GLY A 166 24.55 10.09 7.09
CA GLY A 166 23.19 9.71 6.73
C GLY A 166 23.17 8.94 5.40
N PHE A 167 22.30 7.92 5.32
CA PHE A 167 22.16 7.08 4.13
C PHE A 167 20.70 7.03 3.67
N ALA A 168 20.46 7.37 2.40
CA ALA A 168 19.16 7.23 1.75
C ALA A 168 19.26 6.26 0.57
N GLY A 169 18.79 5.03 0.78
CA GLY A 169 18.74 3.99 -0.24
C GLY A 169 17.60 4.18 -1.25
N GLN A 170 17.78 3.66 -2.47
CA GLN A 170 16.74 3.55 -3.52
C GLN A 170 15.97 4.84 -3.83
N ALA A 171 16.68 5.96 -4.01
CA ALA A 171 16.07 7.26 -4.24
C ALA A 171 15.36 7.34 -5.61
N CYS A 172 14.09 7.75 -5.60
CA CYS A 172 13.28 8.10 -6.76
C CYS A 172 13.18 9.62 -6.99
N LYS A 173 13.42 10.43 -5.95
CA LYS A 173 13.42 11.89 -6.08
C LYS A 173 14.31 12.52 -5.03
N VAL A 174 15.12 13.50 -5.45
CA VAL A 174 16.01 14.25 -4.55
C VAL A 174 15.72 15.74 -4.65
N THR A 175 15.42 16.36 -3.51
CA THR A 175 15.15 17.81 -3.37
C THR A 175 15.81 18.36 -2.12
N PHE A 176 15.95 19.69 -2.03
CA PHE A 176 16.58 20.35 -0.90
C PHE A 176 15.56 21.26 -0.19
N ARG A 177 15.41 21.08 1.12
CA ARG A 177 14.61 22.00 1.96
C ARG A 177 15.41 23.23 2.35
N THR A 178 16.71 23.03 2.60
CA THR A 178 17.70 24.09 2.83
C THR A 178 18.99 23.68 2.10
N PRO A 179 19.96 24.59 1.90
CA PRO A 179 21.24 24.24 1.27
C PRO A 179 22.03 23.13 2.00
N SER A 180 21.66 22.79 3.23
CA SER A 180 22.26 21.75 4.06
C SER A 180 21.36 20.54 4.31
N VAL A 181 20.07 20.60 3.96
CA VAL A 181 19.07 19.55 4.28
C VAL A 181 18.43 19.02 3.01
N CYS A 182 18.60 17.72 2.78
CA CYS A 182 18.09 16.99 1.65
C CYS A 182 16.81 16.23 2.03
N ILE A 183 15.81 16.29 1.16
CA ILE A 183 14.61 15.46 1.20
C ILE A 183 14.72 14.43 0.07
N VAL A 184 14.71 13.17 0.43
CA VAL A 184 14.83 12.05 -0.50
C VAL A 184 13.55 11.22 -0.44
N GLU A 185 12.87 11.09 -1.56
CA GLU A 185 11.80 10.11 -1.74
C GLU A 185 12.43 8.81 -2.23
N LYS A 186 12.21 7.72 -1.51
CA LYS A 186 12.77 6.39 -1.78
C LYS A 186 11.67 5.39 -2.12
N GLU A 187 12.02 4.42 -2.94
CA GLU A 187 11.16 3.27 -3.22
C GLU A 187 11.22 2.26 -2.07
N VAL A 188 10.04 1.76 -1.70
CA VAL A 188 9.85 0.63 -0.79
C VAL A 188 8.84 -0.33 -1.41
N ASP A 189 8.80 -1.58 -0.96
CA ASP A 189 7.96 -2.62 -1.59
C ASP A 189 6.47 -2.22 -1.69
N GLY A 190 5.97 -1.41 -0.74
CA GLY A 190 4.60 -0.93 -0.68
C GLY A 190 4.35 0.44 -1.32
N GLY A 191 5.32 1.07 -1.98
CA GLY A 191 5.17 2.41 -2.58
C GLY A 191 6.40 3.30 -2.40
N THR A 192 6.20 4.51 -1.88
CA THR A 192 7.29 5.47 -1.62
C THR A 192 7.31 5.94 -0.17
N GLU A 193 8.51 6.16 0.35
CA GLU A 193 8.76 6.74 1.67
C GLU A 193 9.60 8.02 1.50
N THR A 194 9.27 9.10 2.21
CA THR A 194 10.05 10.34 2.17
C THR A 194 10.88 10.47 3.43
N VAL A 195 12.20 10.55 3.27
CA VAL A 195 13.16 10.72 4.36
C VAL A 195 13.89 12.06 4.25
N GLU A 196 14.24 12.64 5.40
CA GLU A 196 14.97 13.90 5.50
C GLU A 196 16.34 13.64 6.14
N GLY A 197 17.40 14.22 5.56
CA GLY A 197 18.77 14.05 6.03
C GLY A 197 19.64 15.28 5.85
N HIS A 198 20.60 15.46 6.75
CA HIS A 198 21.58 16.55 6.68
C HIS A 198 22.79 16.15 5.82
N LEU A 199 23.34 17.12 5.08
CA LEU A 199 24.65 16.99 4.47
C LEU A 199 25.75 17.02 5.57
N PRO A 200 26.80 16.18 5.48
CA PRO A 200 27.09 15.28 4.38
C PRO A 200 26.34 13.94 4.43
N MET A 201 25.96 13.39 3.26
CA MET A 201 25.19 12.16 3.16
C MET A 201 25.52 11.30 1.93
N VAL A 202 25.09 10.04 1.97
CA VAL A 202 25.18 9.08 0.86
C VAL A 202 23.76 8.78 0.35
N ILE A 203 23.54 8.90 -0.96
CA ILE A 203 22.28 8.57 -1.62
C ILE A 203 22.56 7.54 -2.70
N THR A 204 21.72 6.50 -2.80
CA THR A 204 21.78 5.58 -3.94
C THR A 204 20.61 5.81 -4.89
N ALA A 205 20.87 5.96 -6.19
CA ALA A 205 19.85 6.18 -7.21
C ALA A 205 19.16 4.87 -7.64
N ASP A 206 17.82 4.91 -7.70
CA ASP A 206 17.01 3.90 -8.36
C ASP A 206 16.70 4.29 -9.83
N LEU A 207 16.22 3.34 -10.64
CA LEU A 207 15.86 3.55 -12.04
C LEU A 207 14.83 4.67 -12.25
N ARG A 208 13.95 4.90 -11.27
CA ARG A 208 12.89 5.92 -11.36
C ARG A 208 13.37 7.36 -11.11
N LEU A 209 14.63 7.57 -10.71
CA LEU A 209 15.12 8.89 -10.32
C LEU A 209 15.15 9.88 -11.50
N ASN A 210 15.66 9.43 -12.64
CA ASN A 210 15.76 10.22 -13.85
C ASN A 210 16.05 9.36 -15.08
N GLU A 211 15.97 9.98 -16.25
CA GLU A 211 16.43 9.43 -17.53
C GLU A 211 17.81 10.00 -17.88
N PRO A 212 18.87 9.17 -17.98
CA PRO A 212 20.21 9.62 -18.34
C PRO A 212 20.27 10.20 -19.75
N ARG A 213 21.00 11.30 -19.93
CA ARG A 213 21.21 11.89 -21.27
C ARG A 213 22.24 11.11 -22.07
N TYR A 214 22.07 11.11 -23.39
CA TYR A 214 23.11 10.68 -24.31
C TYR A 214 24.24 11.71 -24.39
N ALA A 215 25.49 11.25 -24.33
CA ALA A 215 26.64 12.11 -24.51
C ALA A 215 26.76 12.54 -25.98
N SER A 216 26.82 13.86 -26.23
CA SER A 216 27.04 14.39 -27.58
C SER A 216 28.47 14.11 -28.07
N LEU A 217 28.67 14.02 -29.39
CA LEU A 217 29.98 13.79 -29.99
C LEU A 217 31.04 14.81 -29.52
N SER A 218 30.64 16.08 -29.38
CA SER A 218 31.50 17.15 -28.87
C SER A 218 31.96 16.87 -27.43
N ASN A 219 31.05 16.42 -26.56
CA ASN A 219 31.38 16.09 -25.18
C ASN A 219 32.26 14.85 -25.08
N ILE A 220 32.06 13.84 -25.92
CA ILE A 220 32.93 12.66 -26.01
C ILE A 220 34.36 13.07 -26.36
N MET A 221 34.53 14.00 -27.31
CA MET A 221 35.85 14.51 -27.69
C MET A 221 36.52 15.33 -26.59
N LYS A 222 35.75 16.15 -25.85
CA LYS A 222 36.25 16.89 -24.67
C LYS A 222 36.63 15.92 -23.54
N ALA A 223 35.86 14.87 -23.33
CA ALA A 223 36.10 13.88 -22.28
C ALA A 223 37.41 13.13 -22.45
N LYS A 224 37.90 12.93 -23.69
CA LYS A 224 39.24 12.36 -23.95
C LYS A 224 40.39 13.23 -23.43
N LYS A 225 40.20 14.56 -23.38
CA LYS A 225 41.22 15.53 -22.92
C LYS A 225 41.19 15.79 -21.41
N LYS A 226 40.09 15.49 -20.72
CA LYS A 226 39.95 15.69 -19.27
C LYS A 226 40.96 14.85 -18.48
N LYS A 227 41.34 15.27 -17.28
CA LYS A 227 42.33 14.57 -16.45
C LYS A 227 41.71 13.32 -15.79
N VAL A 228 42.47 12.23 -15.75
CA VAL A 228 42.17 11.02 -14.96
C VAL A 228 43.27 10.89 -13.92
N ASP A 229 42.95 11.12 -12.65
CA ASP A 229 43.89 10.95 -11.55
C ASP A 229 44.01 9.47 -11.21
N LYS A 230 45.14 8.87 -11.55
CA LYS A 230 45.44 7.47 -11.23
C LYS A 230 46.03 7.39 -9.84
N LEU A 231 45.46 6.53 -9.00
CA LEU A 231 45.92 6.23 -7.64
C LEU A 231 46.05 4.72 -7.46
N THR A 232 46.83 4.30 -6.48
CA THR A 232 46.91 2.90 -6.06
C THR A 232 46.26 2.69 -4.69
N ALA A 233 45.75 1.47 -4.43
CA ALA A 233 45.18 1.14 -3.12
C ALA A 233 46.20 1.29 -1.97
N LYS A 234 47.49 1.08 -2.27
CA LYS A 234 48.61 1.27 -1.34
C LYS A 234 48.79 2.73 -0.93
N GLU A 235 48.69 3.67 -1.88
CA GLU A 235 48.75 5.12 -1.59
C GLU A 235 47.60 5.59 -0.69
N LEU A 236 46.44 4.92 -0.76
CA LEU A 236 45.28 5.22 0.09
C LEU A 236 45.36 4.52 1.47
N GLY A 237 46.33 3.63 1.67
CA GLY A 237 46.50 2.85 2.90
C GLY A 237 45.31 1.93 3.17
N VAL A 238 44.70 1.35 2.13
CA VAL A 238 43.53 0.47 2.25
C VAL A 238 43.90 -0.95 1.85
N ASP A 239 43.63 -1.89 2.76
CA ASP A 239 43.65 -3.32 2.46
C ASP A 239 42.39 -3.71 1.65
N VAL A 240 42.63 -4.11 0.41
CA VAL A 240 41.62 -4.61 -0.54
C VAL A 240 41.64 -6.15 -0.67
N GLY A 241 42.31 -6.85 0.25
CA GLY A 241 42.35 -8.30 0.28
C GLY A 241 40.96 -8.94 0.36
N ARG A 242 40.77 -10.02 -0.41
CA ARG A 242 39.53 -10.80 -0.43
C ARG A 242 39.36 -11.59 0.87
N ARG A 243 38.18 -11.49 1.47
CA ARG A 243 37.75 -12.25 2.66
C ARG A 243 36.76 -13.36 2.28
N LEU A 244 36.13 -13.24 1.12
CA LEU A 244 35.16 -14.18 0.56
C LEU A 244 35.77 -14.94 -0.63
N LEU A 245 35.60 -16.25 -0.61
CA LEU A 245 36.08 -17.15 -1.64
C LEU A 245 34.88 -17.76 -2.39
N THR A 246 34.78 -17.45 -3.69
CA THR A 246 33.79 -18.05 -4.59
C THR A 246 34.16 -19.51 -4.80
N ARG A 247 33.29 -20.44 -4.39
CA ARG A 247 33.53 -21.89 -4.51
C ARG A 247 33.20 -22.42 -5.89
N GLU A 248 32.01 -22.11 -6.38
CA GLU A 248 31.51 -22.55 -7.67
C GLU A 248 30.55 -21.50 -8.24
N VAL A 249 30.52 -21.40 -9.57
CA VAL A 249 29.55 -20.62 -10.34
C VAL A 249 28.88 -21.59 -11.30
N THR A 250 27.55 -21.70 -11.24
CA THR A 250 26.75 -22.59 -12.10
C THR A 250 25.61 -21.83 -12.74
N GLU A 251 25.23 -22.21 -13.95
CA GLU A 251 23.98 -21.74 -14.54
C GLU A 251 22.79 -22.29 -13.74
N PRO A 252 21.71 -21.51 -13.55
CA PRO A 252 20.49 -22.04 -12.97
C PRO A 252 19.92 -23.15 -13.86
N LEU A 253 19.14 -24.06 -13.27
CA LEU A 253 18.51 -25.14 -14.04
C LEU A 253 17.71 -24.55 -15.21
N PRO A 254 17.93 -25.03 -16.45
CA PRO A 254 17.19 -24.52 -17.59
C PRO A 254 15.70 -24.75 -17.34
N ARG A 255 14.91 -23.68 -17.49
CA ARG A 255 13.45 -23.78 -17.39
C ARG A 255 12.97 -24.85 -18.36
N GLN A 256 12.16 -25.79 -17.88
CA GLN A 256 11.52 -26.76 -18.77
C GLN A 256 10.68 -26.00 -19.81
N GLY A 257 10.89 -26.32 -21.09
CA GLY A 257 10.20 -25.66 -22.19
C GLY A 257 8.68 -25.77 -22.01
N GLY A 258 7.96 -24.67 -22.22
CA GLY A 258 6.50 -24.71 -22.27
C GLY A 258 6.01 -25.48 -23.50
N GLY A 259 4.74 -25.89 -23.47
CA GLY A 259 4.05 -26.40 -24.65
C GLY A 259 3.50 -25.25 -25.50
N LYS A 260 3.53 -25.39 -26.83
CA LYS A 260 2.73 -24.53 -27.72
C LYS A 260 1.28 -25.00 -27.69
N VAL A 261 0.36 -24.04 -27.75
CA VAL A 261 -1.09 -24.27 -27.83
C VAL A 261 -1.57 -23.82 -29.21
N GLU A 262 -2.53 -24.54 -29.77
CA GLU A 262 -2.97 -24.35 -31.16
C GLU A 262 -3.95 -23.17 -31.31
N ASP A 263 -4.73 -22.90 -30.26
CA ASP A 263 -5.82 -21.92 -30.24
C ASP A 263 -5.94 -21.21 -28.88
N VAL A 264 -6.75 -20.15 -28.84
CA VAL A 264 -7.01 -19.37 -27.62
C VAL A 264 -7.74 -20.24 -26.58
N ASP A 265 -8.64 -21.12 -27.01
CA ASP A 265 -9.35 -22.02 -26.10
C ASP A 265 -8.44 -23.09 -25.50
N GLY A 266 -7.53 -23.66 -26.29
CA GLY A 266 -6.46 -24.53 -25.81
C GLY A 266 -5.47 -23.81 -24.90
N MET A 267 -5.20 -22.53 -25.14
CA MET A 267 -4.44 -21.69 -24.20
C MET A 267 -5.17 -21.54 -22.87
N ILE A 268 -6.45 -21.16 -22.88
CA ILE A 268 -7.27 -21.00 -21.68
C ILE A 268 -7.40 -22.34 -20.95
N LYS A 269 -7.59 -23.45 -21.68
CA LYS A 269 -7.64 -24.79 -21.13
C LYS A 269 -6.31 -25.17 -20.49
N ARG A 270 -5.17 -24.94 -21.16
CA ARG A 270 -3.86 -25.26 -20.61
C ARG A 270 -3.50 -24.39 -19.42
N LEU A 271 -3.87 -23.11 -19.43
CA LEU A 271 -3.74 -22.22 -18.28
C LEU A 271 -4.64 -22.70 -17.14
N LYS A 272 -5.89 -23.06 -17.40
CA LYS A 272 -6.78 -23.68 -16.42
C LYS A 272 -6.18 -24.96 -15.88
N ASP A 273 -5.60 -25.84 -16.69
CA ASP A 273 -5.00 -27.11 -16.26
C ASP A 273 -3.72 -26.91 -15.44
N LEU A 274 -2.84 -25.98 -15.83
CA LEU A 274 -1.61 -25.65 -15.11
C LEU A 274 -1.88 -24.94 -13.80
N VAL A 275 -2.86 -24.02 -13.83
CA VAL A 275 -3.43 -23.44 -12.63
C VAL A 275 -4.01 -24.61 -11.83
N THR A 276 -4.83 -25.52 -12.38
CA THR A 276 -5.42 -26.68 -11.68
C THR A 276 -4.41 -27.63 -11.04
N ALA A 277 -3.26 -27.87 -11.68
CA ALA A 277 -2.17 -28.69 -11.15
C ALA A 277 -1.47 -28.00 -9.96
N SER A 278 -1.32 -26.68 -10.02
CA SER A 278 -0.92 -25.84 -8.88
C SER A 278 -2.07 -25.68 -7.85
N LEU A 279 -3.32 -25.82 -8.30
CA LEU A 279 -4.56 -25.68 -7.53
C LEU A 279 -5.02 -26.96 -6.83
N THR A 280 -4.26 -28.07 -6.84
CA THR A 280 -4.42 -29.03 -5.73
C THR A 280 -4.17 -28.33 -4.38
N TYR A 281 -3.51 -27.16 -4.40
CA TYR A 281 -3.35 -26.25 -3.27
C TYR A 281 -4.29 -25.02 -3.24
N CYS A 282 -5.07 -24.72 -4.30
CA CYS A 282 -5.79 -23.43 -4.39
C CYS A 282 -7.11 -23.45 -5.19
N LYS A 283 -7.80 -24.58 -5.33
CA LYS A 283 -8.94 -24.84 -6.26
C LYS A 283 -10.21 -23.95 -6.19
N THR A 284 -10.20 -22.78 -5.58
CA THR A 284 -11.39 -21.91 -5.45
C THR A 284 -11.37 -20.59 -6.23
N ASN A 285 -10.22 -20.09 -6.72
CA ASN A 285 -10.07 -18.62 -6.83
C ASN A 285 -10.37 -17.89 -8.16
N VAL A 286 -11.00 -18.49 -9.18
CA VAL A 286 -11.31 -17.74 -10.43
C VAL A 286 -12.77 -17.23 -10.50
N MET A 287 -13.72 -17.89 -9.84
CA MET A 287 -15.11 -17.39 -9.69
C MET A 287 -15.39 -16.72 -8.34
N THR A 288 -14.43 -16.74 -7.40
CA THR A 288 -14.60 -16.11 -6.09
C THR A 288 -14.80 -14.60 -6.23
N HIS A 289 -14.06 -13.91 -7.09
CA HIS A 289 -14.11 -12.45 -7.18
C HIS A 289 -15.44 -11.83 -7.65
N LEU A 290 -16.38 -12.63 -8.17
CA LEU A 290 -17.68 -12.15 -8.67
C LEU A 290 -18.87 -12.64 -7.85
N SER A 291 -18.66 -13.59 -6.94
CA SER A 291 -19.73 -14.21 -6.16
C SER A 291 -19.43 -14.19 -4.67
N ASN A 292 -20.46 -13.98 -3.88
CA ASN A 292 -20.36 -14.02 -2.44
C ASN A 292 -20.88 -15.35 -1.90
N PRO A 293 -20.23 -15.93 -0.88
CA PRO A 293 -20.81 -17.02 -0.11
C PRO A 293 -21.99 -16.49 0.70
N LEU A 294 -23.19 -16.83 0.24
CA LEU A 294 -24.46 -16.44 0.85
C LEU A 294 -24.69 -17.19 2.16
N VAL A 295 -25.47 -16.56 3.03
CA VAL A 295 -25.90 -17.18 4.28
C VAL A 295 -26.95 -18.25 3.96
N THR A 296 -26.75 -19.44 4.50
CA THR A 296 -27.69 -20.56 4.35
C THR A 296 -28.93 -20.35 5.21
N VAL A 297 -30.03 -20.99 4.83
CA VAL A 297 -31.29 -20.96 5.61
C VAL A 297 -31.06 -21.43 7.05
N SER A 298 -30.22 -22.46 7.25
CA SER A 298 -29.87 -22.96 8.58
C SER A 298 -29.18 -21.90 9.45
N GLN A 299 -28.24 -21.14 8.88
CA GLN A 299 -27.56 -20.05 9.57
C GLN A 299 -28.52 -18.91 9.92
N LEU A 300 -29.49 -18.59 9.05
CA LEU A 300 -30.52 -17.59 9.37
C LEU A 300 -31.41 -18.04 10.54
N ILE A 301 -31.83 -19.30 10.56
CA ILE A 301 -32.64 -19.86 11.65
C ILE A 301 -31.85 -19.89 12.96
N GLN A 302 -30.58 -20.31 12.90
CA GLN A 302 -29.69 -20.31 14.05
C GLN A 302 -29.45 -18.89 14.57
N GLY A 303 -29.17 -17.93 13.69
CA GLY A 303 -29.01 -16.52 14.02
C GLY A 303 -30.27 -15.91 14.66
N ALA A 304 -31.46 -16.26 14.17
CA ALA A 304 -32.72 -15.85 14.80
C ALA A 304 -32.87 -16.46 16.20
N SER A 305 -32.47 -17.72 16.38
CA SER A 305 -32.51 -18.41 17.67
C SER A 305 -31.54 -17.80 18.69
N LEU A 306 -30.32 -17.47 18.26
CA LEU A 306 -29.29 -16.82 19.09
C LEU A 306 -29.71 -15.44 19.61
N ASN A 307 -30.57 -14.75 18.86
CA ASN A 307 -31.01 -13.39 19.19
C ASN A 307 -32.47 -13.33 19.65
N ASN A 308 -33.12 -14.47 19.93
CA ASN A 308 -34.55 -14.55 20.26
C ASN A 308 -34.93 -13.75 21.52
N GLU A 309 -33.97 -13.51 22.41
CA GLU A 309 -34.16 -12.71 23.63
C GLU A 309 -34.26 -11.20 23.35
N ILE A 310 -33.95 -10.75 22.13
CA ILE A 310 -33.93 -9.34 21.73
C ILE A 310 -35.06 -9.10 20.73
N PRO A 311 -35.96 -8.13 20.98
CA PRO A 311 -36.97 -7.74 20.01
C PRO A 311 -36.36 -7.40 18.64
N GLN A 312 -37.00 -7.84 17.55
CA GLN A 312 -36.49 -7.66 16.19
C GLN A 312 -36.13 -6.19 15.89
N GLU A 313 -36.95 -5.26 16.35
CA GLU A 313 -36.70 -3.82 16.20
C GLU A 313 -35.37 -3.35 16.81
N LEU A 314 -35.00 -3.89 17.98
CA LEU A 314 -33.72 -3.57 18.63
C LEU A 314 -32.55 -4.26 17.93
N GLN A 315 -32.76 -5.44 17.35
CA GLN A 315 -31.75 -6.08 16.50
C GLN A 315 -31.46 -5.23 15.26
N GLU A 316 -32.51 -4.68 14.64
CA GLU A 316 -32.40 -3.73 13.52
C GLU A 316 -31.64 -2.46 13.92
N SER A 317 -31.96 -1.87 15.08
CA SER A 317 -31.22 -0.73 15.63
C SER A 317 -29.72 -1.04 15.80
N ILE A 318 -29.36 -2.20 16.39
CA ILE A 318 -27.95 -2.59 16.60
C ILE A 318 -27.21 -2.65 15.26
N ARG A 319 -27.79 -3.32 14.27
CA ARG A 319 -27.18 -3.47 12.93
C ARG A 319 -27.01 -2.12 12.24
N PHE A 320 -28.05 -1.30 12.23
CA PHE A 320 -28.05 -0.01 11.56
C PHE A 320 -27.01 0.95 12.15
N TYR A 321 -27.01 1.16 13.48
CA TYR A 321 -26.08 2.10 14.12
C TYR A 321 -24.63 1.62 14.06
N THR A 322 -24.39 0.32 14.15
CA THR A 322 -23.02 -0.21 14.05
C THR A 322 -22.48 -0.13 12.63
N ALA A 323 -23.30 -0.43 11.62
CA ALA A 323 -22.89 -0.26 10.22
C ALA A 323 -22.59 1.21 9.88
N ARG A 324 -23.35 2.16 10.46
CA ARG A 324 -23.06 3.60 10.37
C ARG A 324 -21.75 3.98 11.05
N LEU A 325 -21.47 3.43 12.24
CA LEU A 325 -20.21 3.65 12.96
C LEU A 325 -19.03 3.15 12.12
N THR A 326 -19.13 1.95 11.55
CA THR A 326 -18.10 1.38 10.67
C THR A 326 -17.82 2.30 9.47
N GLN A 327 -18.87 2.81 8.81
CA GLN A 327 -18.73 3.74 7.68
C GLN A 327 -18.02 5.04 8.10
N ALA A 328 -18.42 5.62 9.22
CA ALA A 328 -17.79 6.83 9.74
C ALA A 328 -16.32 6.64 10.10
N ALA A 329 -16.00 5.51 10.73
CA ALA A 329 -14.63 5.16 11.05
C ALA A 329 -13.79 5.02 9.78
N GLY A 330 -14.32 4.39 8.72
CA GLY A 330 -13.68 4.30 7.41
C GLY A 330 -13.32 5.67 6.83
N ILE A 331 -14.27 6.62 6.87
CA ILE A 331 -14.07 8.00 6.38
C ILE A 331 -12.95 8.71 7.17
N LEU A 332 -13.00 8.66 8.51
CA LEU A 332 -11.99 9.31 9.36
C LEU A 332 -10.60 8.66 9.24
N LEU A 333 -10.55 7.36 8.98
CA LEU A 333 -9.33 6.62 8.68
C LEU A 333 -8.84 6.83 7.24
N ARG A 334 -9.58 7.59 6.42
CA ARG A 334 -9.30 7.77 4.98
C ARG A 334 -9.16 6.44 4.26
N LEU A 335 -9.98 5.46 4.62
CA LEU A 335 -10.03 4.18 3.93
C LEU A 335 -10.84 4.33 2.63
N PRO A 336 -10.39 3.72 1.53
CA PRO A 336 -11.23 3.45 0.37
C PRO A 336 -12.61 2.88 0.74
N GLN A 337 -13.64 3.28 0.00
CA GLN A 337 -15.04 2.92 0.29
C GLN A 337 -15.27 1.40 0.18
N ASP A 338 -14.55 0.73 -0.72
CA ASP A 338 -14.59 -0.72 -0.90
C ASP A 338 -14.17 -1.46 0.39
N ILE A 339 -13.08 -1.06 1.04
CA ILE A 339 -12.62 -1.67 2.30
C ILE A 339 -13.67 -1.50 3.40
N THR A 340 -14.28 -0.32 3.48
CA THR A 340 -15.29 0.01 4.48
C THR A 340 -16.61 -0.73 4.22
N ALA A 341 -16.98 -0.90 2.94
CA ALA A 341 -18.12 -1.70 2.54
C ALA A 341 -17.91 -3.19 2.85
N GLN A 342 -16.74 -3.74 2.54
CA GLN A 342 -16.38 -5.12 2.91
C GLN A 342 -16.44 -5.33 4.43
N ALA A 343 -16.01 -4.33 5.22
CA ALA A 343 -16.11 -4.38 6.67
C ALA A 343 -17.56 -4.50 7.15
N ASN A 344 -18.51 -3.75 6.57
CA ASN A 344 -19.93 -3.90 6.91
C ASN A 344 -20.48 -5.28 6.56
N VAL A 345 -20.08 -5.85 5.43
CA VAL A 345 -20.51 -7.19 5.03
C VAL A 345 -19.97 -8.24 6.02
N LEU A 346 -18.69 -8.18 6.38
CA LEU A 346 -18.10 -9.10 7.37
C LEU A 346 -18.71 -8.93 8.76
N LEU A 347 -19.06 -7.71 9.16
CA LEU A 347 -19.76 -7.43 10.42
C LEU A 347 -21.09 -8.18 10.49
N PHE A 348 -21.92 -8.08 9.44
CA PHE A 348 -23.18 -8.80 9.40
C PHE A 348 -22.99 -10.31 9.31
N ARG A 349 -21.95 -10.79 8.64
CA ARG A 349 -21.65 -12.24 8.55
C ARG A 349 -21.27 -12.81 9.91
N TYR A 350 -20.47 -12.06 10.67
CA TYR A 350 -20.14 -12.43 12.05
C TYR A 350 -21.41 -12.56 12.92
N TRP A 351 -22.36 -11.64 12.77
CA TRP A 351 -23.63 -11.67 13.51
C TRP A 351 -24.68 -12.64 12.99
N ALA A 352 -24.46 -13.28 11.84
CA ALA A 352 -25.26 -14.42 11.42
C ALA A 352 -24.94 -15.66 12.27
N GLU A 353 -23.68 -15.79 12.72
CA GLU A 353 -23.19 -16.93 13.52
C GLU A 353 -23.14 -16.66 15.02
N VAL A 354 -23.00 -15.40 15.42
CA VAL A 354 -22.75 -15.00 16.80
C VAL A 354 -23.84 -14.04 17.29
N GLY A 355 -24.33 -14.26 18.51
CA GLY A 355 -25.33 -13.39 19.12
C GLY A 355 -24.88 -11.93 19.23
N LEU A 356 -25.79 -11.00 18.94
CA LEU A 356 -25.50 -9.56 18.82
C LEU A 356 -24.89 -8.98 20.11
N MET A 357 -25.35 -9.43 21.29
CA MET A 357 -24.96 -8.87 22.59
C MET A 357 -23.67 -9.44 23.18
N LYS A 358 -23.03 -10.41 22.50
CA LYS A 358 -21.84 -11.11 23.00
C LYS A 358 -20.67 -10.16 23.28
N HIS A 359 -20.46 -9.18 22.39
CA HIS A 359 -19.37 -8.20 22.48
C HIS A 359 -19.90 -6.78 22.29
N GLU A 360 -19.13 -5.78 22.73
CA GLU A 360 -19.51 -4.39 22.53
C GLU A 360 -19.48 -4.04 21.04
N PHE A 361 -20.56 -3.43 20.54
CA PHE A 361 -20.74 -3.20 19.10
C PHE A 361 -19.61 -2.36 18.48
N SER A 362 -19.12 -1.37 19.23
CA SER A 362 -18.00 -0.52 18.81
C SER A 362 -16.68 -1.27 18.69
N GLU A 363 -16.46 -2.30 19.50
CA GLU A 363 -15.24 -3.12 19.46
C GLU A 363 -15.29 -4.13 18.31
N VAL A 364 -16.46 -4.73 18.05
CA VAL A 364 -16.67 -5.60 16.88
C VAL A 364 -16.45 -4.79 15.59
N SER A 365 -17.05 -3.60 15.49
CA SER A 365 -16.86 -2.68 14.36
C SER A 365 -15.37 -2.32 14.15
N ALA A 366 -14.64 -2.01 15.23
CA ALA A 366 -13.20 -1.72 15.15
C ALA A 366 -12.37 -2.93 14.71
N ALA A 367 -12.70 -4.13 15.21
CA ALA A 367 -12.02 -5.36 14.85
C ALA A 367 -12.24 -5.76 13.39
N VAL A 368 -13.46 -5.60 12.88
CA VAL A 368 -13.76 -5.89 11.47
C VAL A 368 -13.07 -4.89 10.53
N ILE A 369 -13.04 -3.59 10.87
CA ILE A 369 -12.25 -2.60 10.10
C ILE A 369 -10.76 -2.95 10.12
N TYR A 370 -10.23 -3.31 11.29
CA TYR A 370 -8.83 -3.70 11.39
C TYR A 370 -8.53 -4.91 10.50
N LEU A 371 -9.38 -5.94 10.56
CA LEU A 371 -9.25 -7.15 9.76
C LEU A 371 -9.27 -6.86 8.25
N THR A 372 -10.25 -6.07 7.77
CA THR A 372 -10.34 -5.76 6.33
C THR A 372 -9.23 -4.84 5.87
N ALA A 373 -8.91 -3.79 6.63
CA ALA A 373 -7.84 -2.87 6.28
C ALA A 373 -6.48 -3.58 6.26
N LYS A 374 -6.22 -4.49 7.22
CA LYS A 374 -4.95 -5.24 7.32
C LYS A 374 -4.63 -6.07 6.08
N VAL A 375 -5.65 -6.69 5.46
CA VAL A 375 -5.49 -7.55 4.27
C VAL A 375 -5.56 -6.73 2.96
N SER A 376 -6.02 -5.48 3.03
CA SER A 376 -6.14 -4.60 1.87
C SER A 376 -4.81 -3.91 1.48
N ALA A 377 -4.82 -3.20 0.35
CA ALA A 377 -3.73 -2.32 -0.09
C ALA A 377 -3.56 -1.05 0.77
N SER A 378 -4.46 -0.79 1.74
CA SER A 378 -4.43 0.39 2.61
C SER A 378 -4.47 0.01 4.10
N PRO A 379 -3.45 -0.68 4.63
CA PRO A 379 -3.43 -1.07 6.04
C PRO A 379 -3.41 0.15 6.97
N ARG A 380 -4.10 0.03 8.11
CA ARG A 380 -4.15 1.07 9.14
C ARG A 380 -3.59 0.54 10.45
N ALA A 381 -2.74 1.34 11.07
CA ALA A 381 -2.20 1.02 12.39
C ALA A 381 -3.32 0.97 13.44
N LEU A 382 -3.24 0.00 14.36
CA LEU A 382 -4.22 -0.15 15.46
C LEU A 382 -4.37 1.14 16.26
N ARG A 383 -3.29 1.90 16.45
CA ARG A 383 -3.33 3.22 17.11
C ARG A 383 -4.28 4.20 16.41
N GLY A 384 -4.25 4.25 15.08
CA GLY A 384 -5.13 5.10 14.30
C GLY A 384 -6.58 4.70 14.46
N ILE A 385 -6.86 3.40 14.39
CA ILE A 385 -8.20 2.84 14.59
C ILE A 385 -8.70 3.17 16.00
N THR A 386 -7.93 2.87 17.06
CA THR A 386 -8.36 3.15 18.43
C THR A 386 -8.61 4.62 18.70
N ASN A 387 -7.83 5.53 18.10
CA ASN A 387 -8.02 6.97 18.24
C ASN A 387 -9.29 7.45 17.53
N VAL A 388 -9.58 6.94 16.33
CA VAL A 388 -10.81 7.25 15.59
C VAL A 388 -12.03 6.77 16.36
N TYR A 389 -11.99 5.57 16.93
CA TYR A 389 -13.10 5.08 17.77
C TYR A 389 -13.20 5.83 19.10
N ALA A 390 -12.11 6.29 19.69
CA ALA A 390 -12.15 7.17 20.86
C ALA A 390 -12.85 8.49 20.54
N TYR A 391 -12.53 9.09 19.39
CA TYR A 391 -13.20 10.30 18.91
C TYR A 391 -14.69 10.06 18.61
N LEU A 392 -15.03 9.02 17.84
CA LEU A 392 -16.42 8.74 17.43
C LEU A 392 -17.35 8.47 18.60
N LEU A 393 -16.84 7.85 19.67
CA LEU A 393 -17.59 7.58 20.90
C LEU A 393 -17.61 8.77 21.87
N SER A 394 -16.82 9.82 21.63
CA SER A 394 -16.81 11.01 22.47
C SER A 394 -18.01 11.93 22.22
N SER A 395 -18.34 12.75 23.20
CA SER A 395 -19.41 13.76 23.11
C SER A 395 -19.13 14.90 22.12
N ASN A 396 -17.90 14.99 21.60
CA ASN A 396 -17.51 15.98 20.60
C ASN A 396 -17.65 15.46 19.16
N SER A 397 -18.05 14.19 18.97
CA SER A 397 -18.14 13.62 17.64
C SER A 397 -19.32 14.20 16.85
N VAL A 398 -19.28 14.04 15.52
CA VAL A 398 -20.40 14.35 14.63
C VAL A 398 -21.62 13.44 14.91
N PHE A 399 -21.40 12.32 15.59
CA PHE A 399 -22.47 11.43 16.05
C PHE A 399 -23.08 11.90 17.39
N SER A 400 -22.48 12.89 18.06
CA SER A 400 -22.98 13.36 19.36
C SER A 400 -24.10 14.41 19.18
N PRO A 401 -25.14 14.38 20.04
CA PRO A 401 -26.26 15.33 20.05
C PRO A 401 -25.87 16.81 20.02
N SER A 402 -24.73 17.15 20.63
CA SER A 402 -24.32 18.53 20.92
C SER A 402 -23.80 19.29 19.69
N SER A 403 -23.47 18.59 18.61
CA SER A 403 -22.76 19.17 17.45
C SER A 403 -23.68 19.88 16.43
N LEU A 404 -25.01 19.79 16.59
CA LEU A 404 -26.00 20.34 15.65
C LEU A 404 -26.76 21.58 16.19
N GLU A 405 -26.70 21.88 17.49
CA GLU A 405 -27.34 23.08 18.06
C GLU A 405 -26.56 24.37 17.75
N THR A 406 -25.26 24.27 17.57
CA THR A 406 -24.42 25.32 17.03
C THR A 406 -24.13 25.02 15.56
N LEU A 407 -24.60 25.87 14.64
CA LEU A 407 -24.16 25.89 13.24
C LEU A 407 -22.63 26.08 13.07
N SER A 408 -21.88 26.21 14.17
CA SER A 408 -20.43 26.11 14.22
C SER A 408 -19.99 24.71 14.68
N LEU A 409 -19.13 24.08 13.87
CA LEU A 409 -18.38 22.87 14.25
C LEU A 409 -17.76 23.07 15.65
N PRO A 410 -17.94 22.14 16.59
CA PRO A 410 -17.24 22.19 17.86
C PRO A 410 -15.74 22.32 17.58
N THR A 411 -15.05 23.26 18.24
CA THR A 411 -13.59 23.31 18.15
C THR A 411 -13.05 21.97 18.66
N PRO A 412 -12.31 21.21 17.84
CA PRO A 412 -11.83 19.90 18.24
C PRO A 412 -10.82 20.09 19.36
N ASP A 413 -11.23 19.80 20.60
CA ASP A 413 -10.35 19.74 21.77
C ASP A 413 -9.80 18.31 21.91
N PRO A 414 -8.52 18.07 21.58
CA PRO A 414 -7.92 16.74 21.61
C PRO A 414 -7.87 16.13 23.02
N ARG A 415 -7.99 16.95 24.07
CA ARG A 415 -7.95 16.49 25.47
C ARG A 415 -9.20 15.68 25.85
N ARG A 416 -10.33 15.89 25.17
CA ARG A 416 -11.61 15.24 25.49
C ARG A 416 -11.76 13.82 24.95
N TYR A 417 -10.90 13.42 24.01
CA TYR A 417 -10.89 12.08 23.41
C TYR A 417 -9.48 11.48 23.34
N TYR A 418 -8.58 11.97 24.19
CA TYR A 418 -7.23 11.42 24.34
C TYR A 418 -7.32 9.98 24.89
N LEU A 419 -6.55 9.09 24.28
CA LEU A 419 -6.44 7.70 24.71
C LEU A 419 -5.09 7.54 25.42
N SER A 420 -5.10 7.31 26.73
CA SER A 420 -3.88 7.03 27.48
C SER A 420 -3.19 5.76 26.96
N GLU A 421 -1.90 5.59 27.24
CA GLU A 421 -1.15 4.42 26.80
C GLU A 421 -1.73 3.11 27.36
N SER A 422 -2.18 3.13 28.61
CA SER A 422 -2.84 1.99 29.25
C SER A 422 -4.16 1.62 28.54
N ALA A 423 -5.04 2.60 28.33
CA ALA A 423 -6.31 2.42 27.64
C ALA A 423 -6.10 1.95 26.19
N TYR A 424 -5.02 2.41 25.55
CA TYR A 424 -4.62 1.94 24.23
C TYR A 424 -4.23 0.47 24.23
N VAL A 425 -3.35 0.05 25.13
CA VAL A 425 -2.89 -1.33 25.22
C VAL A 425 -4.07 -2.26 25.47
N ALA A 426 -4.95 -1.93 26.42
CA ALA A 426 -6.14 -2.72 26.73
C ALA A 426 -7.06 -2.86 25.51
N ARG A 427 -7.35 -1.75 24.82
CA ARG A 427 -8.22 -1.75 23.63
C ARG A 427 -7.60 -2.49 22.45
N ARG A 428 -6.28 -2.36 22.27
CA ARG A 428 -5.51 -3.09 21.25
C ARG A 428 -5.61 -4.60 21.47
N THR A 429 -5.42 -5.07 22.70
CA THR A 429 -5.51 -6.49 23.05
C THR A 429 -6.91 -7.04 22.77
N ARG A 430 -7.96 -6.30 23.14
CA ARG A 430 -9.36 -6.67 22.84
C ARG A 430 -9.64 -6.77 21.34
N ILE A 431 -9.19 -5.79 20.56
CA ILE A 431 -9.35 -5.81 19.09
C ILE A 431 -8.68 -7.03 18.46
N ILE A 432 -7.46 -7.37 18.89
CA ILE A 432 -6.72 -8.53 18.38
C ILE A 432 -7.42 -9.84 18.76
N HIS A 433 -7.92 -9.93 20.00
CA HIS A 433 -8.66 -11.11 20.44
C HIS A 433 -9.97 -11.29 19.65
N LEU A 434 -10.74 -10.21 19.48
CA LEU A 434 -11.96 -10.20 18.68
C LEU A 434 -11.69 -10.53 17.21
N GLU A 435 -10.61 -10.03 16.64
CA GLU A 435 -10.19 -10.38 15.28
C GLU A 435 -10.02 -11.90 15.13
N GLY A 436 -9.33 -12.54 16.07
CA GLY A 436 -9.16 -14.00 16.09
C GLY A 436 -10.49 -14.74 16.19
N GLN A 437 -11.42 -14.24 17.02
CA GLN A 437 -12.77 -14.82 17.15
C GLN A 437 -13.60 -14.65 15.87
N ILE A 438 -13.55 -13.48 15.22
CA ILE A 438 -14.25 -13.22 13.96
C ILE A 438 -13.72 -14.16 12.88
N LEU A 439 -12.39 -14.29 12.75
CA LEU A 439 -11.78 -15.22 11.79
C LEU A 439 -12.21 -16.67 12.03
N ASN A 440 -12.22 -17.11 13.28
CA ASN A 440 -12.65 -18.46 13.64
C ASN A 440 -14.14 -18.69 13.31
N SER A 441 -15.02 -17.75 13.68
CA SER A 441 -16.46 -17.83 13.38
C SER A 441 -16.75 -17.84 11.89
N LEU A 442 -15.97 -17.13 11.08
CA LEU A 442 -16.12 -17.08 9.63
C LEU A 442 -15.35 -18.20 8.90
N GLY A 443 -14.70 -19.12 9.61
CA GLY A 443 -13.89 -20.18 8.99
C GLY A 443 -12.76 -19.62 8.11
N PHE A 444 -12.18 -18.48 8.49
CA PHE A 444 -11.17 -17.72 7.73
C PHE A 444 -11.62 -17.23 6.35
N GLN A 445 -12.93 -17.27 6.08
CA GLN A 445 -13.49 -16.85 4.79
C GLN A 445 -13.91 -15.37 4.85
N ILE A 446 -12.94 -14.50 4.55
CA ILE A 446 -13.11 -13.03 4.58
C ILE A 446 -13.42 -12.42 3.20
N HIS A 447 -13.59 -13.25 2.17
CA HIS A 447 -13.82 -12.78 0.81
C HIS A 447 -15.19 -12.10 0.67
N VAL A 448 -15.20 -10.91 0.06
CA VAL A 448 -16.41 -10.13 -0.28
C VAL A 448 -16.20 -9.44 -1.63
N ALA A 449 -17.01 -9.83 -2.62
CA ALA A 449 -17.19 -9.15 -3.88
C ALA A 449 -18.26 -8.05 -3.75
N LEU A 450 -17.95 -6.84 -4.23
CA LEU A 450 -18.87 -5.69 -4.18
C LEU A 450 -19.53 -5.45 -5.56
N PRO A 451 -20.81 -5.04 -5.59
CA PRO A 451 -21.59 -4.90 -6.82
C PRO A 451 -21.27 -3.63 -7.62
N HIS A 452 -20.49 -2.69 -7.08
CA HIS A 452 -20.29 -1.35 -7.67
C HIS A 452 -19.68 -1.40 -9.07
N THR A 453 -18.67 -2.24 -9.30
CA THR A 453 -18.05 -2.41 -10.63
C THR A 453 -19.04 -3.03 -11.62
N LEU A 454 -19.78 -4.06 -11.20
CA LEU A 454 -20.81 -4.70 -12.02
C LEU A 454 -21.90 -3.70 -12.40
N ALA A 455 -22.32 -2.84 -11.49
CA ALA A 455 -23.33 -1.83 -11.75
C ALA A 455 -22.90 -0.87 -12.88
N ILE A 456 -21.63 -0.43 -12.89
CA ILE A 456 -21.11 0.42 -13.97
C ILE A 456 -21.07 -0.35 -15.30
N THR A 457 -20.64 -1.61 -15.29
CA THR A 457 -20.63 -2.46 -16.49
C THR A 457 -22.04 -2.70 -17.04
N TYR A 458 -23.03 -2.96 -16.18
CA TYR A 458 -24.41 -3.16 -16.58
C TYR A 458 -25.05 -1.88 -17.13
N LEU A 459 -24.77 -0.72 -16.52
CA LEU A 459 -25.19 0.59 -17.06
C LEU A 459 -24.60 0.86 -18.46
N GLN A 460 -23.38 0.40 -18.73
CA GLN A 460 -22.76 0.47 -20.06
C GLN A 460 -23.43 -0.48 -21.06
N ILE A 461 -23.75 -1.72 -20.64
CA ILE A 461 -24.44 -2.71 -21.48
C ILE A 461 -25.85 -2.25 -21.85
N LEU A 462 -26.56 -1.59 -20.92
CA LEU A 462 -27.88 -1.00 -21.14
C LEU A 462 -27.84 0.30 -21.97
N ASP A 463 -26.66 0.70 -22.45
CA ASP A 463 -26.43 1.86 -23.30
C ASP A 463 -26.86 3.21 -22.71
N LEU A 464 -26.91 3.30 -21.37
CA LEU A 464 -27.41 4.47 -20.64
C LEU A 464 -26.40 5.64 -20.64
N PHE A 465 -25.17 5.39 -21.07
CA PHE A 465 -24.13 6.42 -21.23
C PHE A 465 -24.07 7.03 -22.64
N GLN A 466 -24.63 6.38 -23.68
CA GLN A 466 -24.59 6.89 -25.07
C GLN A 466 -25.81 7.75 -25.43
N SER A 467 -26.93 7.58 -24.71
CA SER A 467 -28.14 8.40 -24.88
C SER A 467 -27.80 9.91 -24.75
N GLY A 468 -28.28 10.73 -25.68
CA GLY A 468 -27.80 12.09 -26.06
C GLY A 468 -27.68 13.19 -24.99
N SER A 469 -27.82 12.88 -23.70
CA SER A 469 -27.50 13.78 -22.59
C SER A 469 -26.59 13.08 -21.59
N LYS A 470 -25.27 13.31 -21.71
CA LYS A 470 -24.25 12.80 -20.77
C LYS A 470 -24.61 13.04 -19.30
N LYS A 471 -25.39 14.09 -19.00
CA LYS A 471 -25.85 14.42 -17.63
C LYS A 471 -26.77 13.35 -17.03
N ILE A 472 -27.61 12.71 -17.83
CA ILE A 472 -28.55 11.67 -17.37
C ILE A 472 -27.80 10.41 -16.97
N GLY A 473 -26.85 9.95 -17.80
CA GLY A 473 -25.99 8.80 -17.52
C GLY A 473 -25.17 8.95 -16.23
N HIS A 474 -24.65 10.15 -15.95
CA HIS A 474 -23.95 10.41 -14.68
C HIS A 474 -24.90 10.42 -13.47
N SER A 475 -26.10 11.00 -13.63
CA SER A 475 -27.12 11.04 -12.57
C SER A 475 -27.56 9.63 -12.16
N ILE A 476 -27.84 8.75 -13.15
CA ILE A 476 -28.26 7.37 -12.88
C ILE A 476 -27.14 6.53 -12.27
N ALA A 477 -25.89 6.69 -12.74
CA ALA A 477 -24.74 6.04 -12.12
C ALA A 477 -24.58 6.48 -10.66
N GLN A 478 -24.65 7.78 -10.39
CA GLN A 478 -24.54 8.32 -9.03
C GLN A 478 -25.66 7.79 -8.12
N ARG A 479 -26.90 7.75 -8.61
CA ARG A 479 -28.04 7.26 -7.83
C ARG A 479 -27.99 5.75 -7.61
N THR A 480 -27.53 4.98 -8.60
CA THR A 480 -27.29 3.53 -8.47
C THR A 480 -26.27 3.25 -7.37
N ILE A 481 -25.14 3.95 -7.38
CA ILE A 481 -24.09 3.81 -6.35
C ILE A 481 -24.61 4.26 -4.97
N ALA A 482 -25.47 5.28 -4.90
CA ALA A 482 -26.10 5.70 -3.66
C ALA A 482 -26.97 4.58 -3.06
N HIS A 483 -27.80 3.90 -3.87
CA HIS A 483 -28.61 2.76 -3.42
C HIS A 483 -27.75 1.60 -2.92
N LEU A 484 -26.66 1.26 -3.63
CA LEU A 484 -25.72 0.22 -3.20
C LEU A 484 -25.04 0.56 -1.86
N ASN A 485 -24.65 1.82 -1.67
CA ASN A 485 -24.06 2.27 -0.42
C ASN A 485 -25.07 2.27 0.74
N SER A 486 -26.32 2.67 0.47
CA SER A 486 -27.42 2.61 1.43
C SER A 486 -27.75 1.17 1.83
N ALA A 487 -27.69 0.22 0.89
CA ALA A 487 -27.93 -1.20 1.15
C ALA A 487 -26.97 -1.81 2.18
N LEU A 488 -25.74 -1.28 2.31
CA LEU A 488 -24.78 -1.71 3.34
C LEU A 488 -25.23 -1.38 4.77
N LEU A 489 -26.18 -0.46 4.93
CA LEU A 489 -26.75 -0.06 6.22
C LEU A 489 -28.09 -0.77 6.51
N ASN A 490 -28.65 -1.47 5.52
CA ASN A 490 -29.97 -2.08 5.66
C ASN A 490 -29.91 -3.33 6.58
N PRO A 491 -30.68 -3.37 7.67
CA PRO A 491 -30.65 -4.49 8.61
C PRO A 491 -31.24 -5.80 8.06
N GLN A 492 -31.88 -5.77 6.88
CA GLN A 492 -32.33 -6.93 6.10
C GLN A 492 -31.19 -7.70 5.43
N ILE A 493 -29.92 -7.35 5.71
CA ILE A 493 -28.71 -8.11 5.34
C ILE A 493 -28.63 -8.49 3.85
N LEU A 494 -28.99 -7.56 2.96
CA LEU A 494 -29.10 -7.79 1.51
C LEU A 494 -27.82 -8.36 0.88
N TYR A 495 -26.66 -7.90 1.34
CA TYR A 495 -25.34 -8.37 0.89
C TYR A 495 -24.98 -9.81 1.31
N LEU A 496 -25.77 -10.41 2.21
CA LEU A 496 -25.58 -11.77 2.70
C LEU A 496 -26.56 -12.76 2.08
N THR A 497 -27.70 -12.28 1.61
CA THR A 497 -28.79 -13.09 1.06
C THR A 497 -28.80 -13.09 -0.47
N HIS A 498 -28.24 -12.06 -1.12
CA HIS A 498 -28.23 -11.91 -2.57
C HIS A 498 -26.82 -11.75 -3.12
N GLN A 499 -26.62 -12.23 -4.36
CA GLN A 499 -25.38 -12.10 -5.10
C GLN A 499 -25.14 -10.66 -5.57
N PRO A 500 -23.87 -10.27 -5.82
CA PRO A 500 -23.53 -8.94 -6.34
C PRO A 500 -24.23 -8.57 -7.65
N CYS A 501 -24.47 -9.54 -8.55
CA CYS A 501 -25.20 -9.32 -9.80
C CYS A 501 -26.64 -8.86 -9.54
N GLN A 502 -27.37 -9.56 -8.67
CA GLN A 502 -28.75 -9.24 -8.28
C GLN A 502 -28.84 -7.85 -7.63
N LEU A 503 -27.91 -7.52 -6.73
CA LEU A 503 -27.84 -6.21 -6.06
C LEU A 503 -27.59 -5.06 -7.06
N ALA A 504 -26.67 -5.26 -8.01
CA ALA A 504 -26.39 -4.27 -9.05
C ALA A 504 -27.62 -4.03 -9.94
N THR A 505 -28.25 -5.11 -10.41
CA THR A 505 -29.45 -5.06 -11.26
C THR A 505 -30.61 -4.35 -10.57
N ALA A 506 -30.89 -4.68 -9.30
CA ALA A 506 -31.94 -4.04 -8.53
C ALA A 506 -31.67 -2.55 -8.26
N ALA A 507 -30.42 -2.19 -7.94
CA ALA A 507 -30.06 -0.78 -7.74
C ALA A 507 -30.23 0.05 -9.02
N ILE A 508 -29.88 -0.49 -10.19
CA ILE A 508 -30.09 0.15 -11.49
C ILE A 508 -31.58 0.33 -11.75
N PHE A 509 -32.39 -0.70 -11.50
CA PHE A 509 -33.83 -0.66 -11.71
C PHE A 509 -34.50 0.44 -10.88
N VAL A 510 -34.18 0.54 -9.58
CA VAL A 510 -34.72 1.57 -8.70
C VAL A 510 -34.24 2.97 -9.12
N ALA A 511 -32.95 3.13 -9.42
CA ALA A 511 -32.38 4.40 -9.85
C ALA A 511 -32.98 4.91 -11.17
N ALA A 512 -33.20 4.02 -12.15
CA ALA A 512 -33.83 4.36 -13.42
C ALA A 512 -35.26 4.86 -13.21
N ARG A 513 -36.02 4.21 -12.33
CA ARG A 513 -37.42 4.58 -12.03
C ARG A 513 -37.51 5.95 -11.34
N GLU A 514 -36.59 6.25 -10.42
CA GLU A 514 -36.56 7.55 -9.73
C GLU A 514 -36.17 8.70 -10.66
N ILE A 515 -35.27 8.47 -11.62
CA ILE A 515 -34.80 9.49 -12.56
C ILE A 515 -35.73 9.60 -13.79
N GLY A 516 -36.55 8.58 -14.05
CA GLY A 516 -37.47 8.54 -15.19
C GLY A 516 -36.80 8.12 -16.51
N VAL A 517 -35.80 7.22 -16.44
CA VAL A 517 -35.13 6.67 -17.63
C VAL A 517 -35.85 5.43 -18.10
N ALA A 518 -36.20 5.38 -19.39
CA ALA A 518 -36.80 4.20 -20.00
C ALA A 518 -35.77 3.07 -20.12
N LEU A 519 -36.04 1.97 -19.43
CA LEU A 519 -35.30 0.72 -19.58
C LEU A 519 -35.97 -0.17 -20.65
N PRO A 520 -35.27 -1.19 -21.19
CA PRO A 520 -35.87 -2.13 -22.13
C PRO A 520 -37.16 -2.74 -21.57
N SER A 521 -38.17 -2.90 -22.43
CA SER A 521 -39.48 -3.43 -22.05
C SER A 521 -39.50 -4.96 -21.84
N CYS A 522 -38.45 -5.66 -22.26
CA CYS A 522 -38.25 -7.08 -22.02
C CYS A 522 -37.65 -7.35 -20.62
N ALA A 523 -37.59 -8.62 -20.22
CA ALA A 523 -36.99 -9.07 -18.96
C ALA A 523 -35.45 -8.95 -18.97
N TRP A 524 -34.93 -7.75 -19.16
CA TRP A 524 -33.50 -7.46 -19.30
C TRP A 524 -32.68 -7.87 -18.07
N TRP A 525 -33.31 -7.95 -16.90
CA TRP A 525 -32.67 -8.39 -15.65
C TRP A 525 -32.22 -9.85 -15.67
N GLU A 526 -32.85 -10.71 -16.49
CA GLU A 526 -32.45 -12.12 -16.64
C GLU A 526 -31.06 -12.26 -17.27
N VAL A 527 -30.67 -11.30 -18.14
CA VAL A 527 -29.32 -11.25 -18.76
C VAL A 527 -28.22 -11.03 -17.72
N PHE A 528 -28.57 -10.51 -16.55
CA PHE A 528 -27.66 -10.23 -15.45
C PHE A 528 -27.83 -11.20 -14.29
N ASP A 529 -28.30 -12.42 -14.56
CA ASP A 529 -28.49 -13.49 -13.56
C ASP A 529 -29.34 -13.05 -12.36
N CYS A 530 -30.40 -12.27 -12.60
CA CYS A 530 -31.34 -11.84 -11.58
C CYS A 530 -32.75 -12.34 -11.91
N GLU A 531 -33.39 -13.03 -10.98
CA GLU A 531 -34.77 -13.49 -11.14
C GLU A 531 -35.76 -12.35 -10.86
N ARG A 532 -37.00 -12.50 -11.34
CA ARG A 532 -38.04 -11.47 -11.18
C ARG A 532 -38.43 -11.28 -9.72
N GLU A 533 -38.47 -12.37 -8.97
CA GLU A 533 -38.77 -12.45 -7.55
C GLU A 533 -37.70 -11.70 -6.73
N ASP A 534 -36.42 -11.99 -7.02
CA ASP A 534 -35.27 -11.30 -6.41
C ASP A 534 -35.29 -9.81 -6.70
N LEU A 535 -35.55 -9.43 -7.96
CA LEU A 535 -35.62 -8.03 -8.37
C LEU A 535 -36.74 -7.29 -7.63
N GLY A 536 -37.91 -7.91 -7.51
CA GLY A 536 -39.05 -7.35 -6.78
C GLY A 536 -38.76 -7.16 -5.30
N PHE A 537 -38.20 -8.18 -4.64
CA PHE A 537 -37.80 -8.12 -3.23
C PHE A 537 -36.75 -7.04 -2.99
N LEU A 538 -35.67 -7.04 -3.76
CA LEU A 538 -34.57 -6.10 -3.62
C LEU A 538 -35.01 -4.66 -3.90
N ALA A 539 -35.90 -4.43 -4.87
CA ALA A 539 -36.41 -3.08 -5.16
C ALA A 539 -37.19 -2.48 -3.97
N VAL A 540 -38.00 -3.29 -3.29
CA VAL A 540 -38.71 -2.86 -2.07
C VAL A 540 -37.74 -2.69 -0.91
N ALA A 541 -36.81 -3.62 -0.73
CA ALA A 541 -35.82 -3.58 0.33
C ALA A 541 -34.92 -2.34 0.24
N LEU A 542 -34.44 -1.98 -0.95
CA LEU A 542 -33.64 -0.78 -1.19
C LEU A 542 -34.41 0.50 -0.82
N GLY A 543 -35.71 0.57 -1.08
CA GLY A 543 -36.57 1.69 -0.72
C GLY A 543 -36.97 1.72 0.77
N SER A 544 -36.88 0.61 1.49
CA SER A 544 -37.34 0.50 2.89
C SER A 544 -36.47 1.25 3.91
N LEU A 545 -35.22 1.59 3.56
CA LEU A 545 -34.28 2.18 4.49
C LEU A 545 -34.73 3.56 4.99
N GLU A 546 -35.39 4.35 4.14
CA GLU A 546 -35.89 5.67 4.52
C GLU A 546 -36.91 5.59 5.66
N ILE A 547 -37.86 4.66 5.54
CA ILE A 547 -38.87 4.37 6.57
C ILE A 547 -38.21 3.89 7.87
N LEU A 548 -37.15 3.09 7.75
CA LEU A 548 -36.39 2.62 8.91
C LEU A 548 -35.69 3.78 9.62
N VAL A 549 -35.05 4.70 8.88
CA VAL A 549 -34.40 5.87 9.46
C VAL A 549 -35.40 6.73 10.23
N GLU A 550 -36.58 7.00 9.66
CA GLU A 550 -37.64 7.75 10.37
C GLU A 550 -38.07 7.07 11.67
N ARG A 551 -38.20 5.74 11.66
CA ARG A 551 -38.54 4.94 12.84
C ARG A 551 -37.46 5.01 13.91
N GLU A 552 -36.20 4.86 13.53
CA GLU A 552 -35.05 4.94 14.45
C GLU A 552 -34.92 6.34 15.05
N VAL A 553 -35.13 7.39 14.26
CA VAL A 553 -35.14 8.78 14.73
C VAL A 553 -36.26 9.00 15.76
N ARG A 554 -37.46 8.44 15.55
CA ARG A 554 -38.55 8.51 16.54
C ARG A 554 -38.23 7.75 17.82
N ARG A 555 -37.55 6.59 17.73
CA ARG A 555 -37.23 5.74 18.89
C ARG A 555 -36.11 6.33 19.74
N TRP A 556 -35.00 6.69 19.13
CA TRP A 556 -33.78 7.09 19.84
C TRP A 556 -33.63 8.61 19.95
N GLY A 557 -34.39 9.37 19.15
CA GLY A 557 -34.24 10.81 18.94
C GLY A 557 -33.24 11.13 17.82
N GLU A 558 -33.42 12.27 17.14
CA GLU A 558 -32.50 12.80 16.11
C GLU A 558 -31.04 12.93 16.58
N LYS A 559 -30.90 12.98 17.90
CA LYS A 559 -29.74 13.40 18.66
C LYS A 559 -28.95 12.23 19.26
N LYS A 560 -29.31 10.97 18.98
CA LYS A 560 -28.61 9.81 19.54
C LYS A 560 -27.42 9.39 18.67
N GLY A 561 -26.24 9.38 19.28
CA GLY A 561 -25.02 8.85 18.68
C GLY A 561 -24.97 7.33 18.63
N MET A 562 -23.78 6.75 18.82
CA MET A 562 -23.63 5.31 18.82
C MET A 562 -24.44 4.67 19.95
N ILE A 563 -25.19 3.62 19.64
CA ILE A 563 -25.89 2.80 20.62
C ILE A 563 -24.88 1.87 21.28
N SER A 564 -24.90 1.79 22.60
CA SER A 564 -24.13 0.82 23.40
C SER A 564 -25.01 -0.33 23.87
N ARG A 565 -24.41 -1.43 24.34
CA ARG A 565 -25.17 -2.54 24.95
C ARG A 565 -26.06 -2.08 26.10
N ASN A 566 -25.58 -1.14 26.92
CA ASN A 566 -26.36 -0.56 28.02
C ASN A 566 -27.60 0.21 27.53
N ASN A 567 -27.53 0.85 26.36
CA ASN A 567 -28.70 1.52 25.80
C ASN A 567 -29.77 0.52 25.34
N ILE A 568 -29.36 -0.61 24.74
CA ILE A 568 -30.27 -1.69 24.37
C ILE A 568 -30.92 -2.30 25.61
N PHE A 569 -30.14 -2.60 26.67
CA PHE A 569 -30.69 -3.13 27.91
C PHE A 569 -31.72 -2.19 28.55
N ASN A 570 -31.47 -0.89 28.55
CA ASN A 570 -32.42 0.08 29.08
C ASN A 570 -33.72 0.12 28.26
N GLU A 571 -33.65 0.02 26.94
CA GLU A 571 -34.86 -0.07 26.09
C GLU A 571 -35.58 -1.41 26.27
N MET A 572 -34.88 -2.54 26.36
CA MET A 572 -35.49 -3.83 26.66
C MET A 572 -36.26 -3.79 27.98
N LYS A 573 -35.69 -3.14 29.01
CA LYS A 573 -36.35 -2.94 30.30
C LYS A 573 -37.61 -2.07 30.19
N LYS A 574 -37.59 -1.01 29.39
CA LYS A 574 -38.78 -0.18 29.12
C LYS A 574 -39.89 -0.96 28.41
N LEU A 575 -39.51 -1.89 27.54
CA LEU A 575 -40.43 -2.76 26.80
C LEU A 575 -40.93 -3.96 27.63
N GLY A 576 -40.51 -4.08 28.90
CA GLY A 576 -40.97 -5.16 29.80
C GLY A 576 -40.25 -6.50 29.63
N PHE A 577 -39.14 -6.55 28.88
CA PHE A 577 -38.33 -7.75 28.76
C PHE A 577 -37.34 -7.84 29.92
N SER A 578 -37.49 -8.85 30.80
CA SER A 578 -36.55 -9.13 31.88
C SER A 578 -35.48 -10.12 31.42
N HIS A 579 -34.22 -9.69 31.37
CA HIS A 579 -33.10 -10.58 31.06
C HIS A 579 -32.73 -11.39 32.31
N SER A 580 -32.88 -12.73 32.28
CA SER A 580 -32.55 -13.59 33.43
C SER A 580 -31.03 -13.73 33.67
N ALA A 581 -30.20 -13.22 32.76
CA ALA A 581 -28.75 -13.40 32.78
C ALA A 581 -27.99 -12.54 33.82
N HIS A 582 -28.66 -11.69 34.59
CA HIS A 582 -27.96 -10.79 35.54
C HIS A 582 -27.88 -11.30 36.98
N LYS A 583 -27.75 -12.63 37.16
CA LYS A 583 -27.36 -13.21 38.46
C LYS A 583 -25.96 -13.85 38.49
N LYS A 584 -25.17 -13.76 37.41
CA LYS A 584 -23.78 -14.30 37.38
C LYS A 584 -22.73 -13.48 36.61
N THR A 585 -23.04 -12.27 36.15
CA THR A 585 -22.08 -11.43 35.37
C THR A 585 -22.08 -9.96 35.81
N THR A 586 -22.50 -9.69 37.05
CA THR A 586 -22.19 -8.44 37.76
C THR A 586 -20.78 -8.43 38.36
N GLU A 587 -20.03 -9.53 38.20
CA GLU A 587 -18.57 -9.53 38.12
C GLU A 587 -18.20 -9.77 36.65
N GLY A 588 -18.63 -8.87 35.76
CA GLY A 588 -17.80 -8.66 34.59
C GLY A 588 -16.52 -8.09 35.14
N GLU A 589 -15.41 -8.82 35.02
CA GLU A 589 -14.06 -8.30 35.21
C GLU A 589 -14.03 -6.88 34.63
N ILE A 590 -14.21 -5.89 35.49
CA ILE A 590 -13.56 -4.62 35.32
C ILE A 590 -12.12 -5.08 35.39
N ASP A 591 -11.54 -5.28 34.21
CA ASP A 591 -10.17 -5.69 34.03
C ASP A 591 -9.37 -4.86 35.04
N GLU A 592 -8.97 -5.49 36.16
CA GLU A 592 -8.39 -4.79 37.31
C GLU A 592 -7.19 -3.98 36.82
N GLU A 593 -6.57 -4.43 35.73
CA GLU A 593 -5.54 -3.77 34.94
C GLU A 593 -5.98 -2.43 34.32
N THR A 594 -7.19 -2.32 33.77
CA THR A 594 -7.74 -1.08 33.20
C THR A 594 -8.13 -0.06 34.28
N GLU A 595 -8.67 -0.50 35.42
CA GLU A 595 -8.96 0.37 36.57
C GLU A 595 -7.67 0.81 37.28
N MET A 596 -6.75 -0.12 37.53
CA MET A 596 -5.43 0.16 38.08
C MET A 596 -4.64 1.11 37.18
N ALA A 597 -4.75 0.98 35.87
CA ALA A 597 -4.04 1.86 34.96
C ALA A 597 -4.68 3.26 34.86
N LYS A 598 -6.01 3.39 34.99
CA LYS A 598 -6.66 4.70 35.19
C LYS A 598 -6.21 5.35 36.49
N LEU A 599 -6.17 4.60 37.58
CA LEU A 599 -5.70 5.08 38.89
C LEU A 599 -4.22 5.47 38.85
N LEU A 600 -3.38 4.73 38.11
CA LEU A 600 -1.97 5.08 37.89
C LEU A 600 -1.83 6.35 37.04
N ASP A 601 -2.60 6.50 35.96
CA ASP A 601 -2.59 7.70 35.12
C ASP A 601 -3.06 8.94 35.89
N GLU A 602 -4.13 8.82 36.69
CA GLU A 602 -4.62 9.89 37.58
C GLU A 602 -3.58 10.27 38.65
N LYS A 603 -2.86 9.28 39.18
CA LYS A 603 -1.77 9.49 40.14
C LYS A 603 -0.57 10.15 39.49
N VAL A 604 -0.21 9.79 38.27
CA VAL A 604 0.86 10.44 37.49
C VAL A 604 0.48 11.90 37.17
N ASP A 605 -0.76 12.16 36.76
CA ASP A 605 -1.28 13.52 36.52
C ASP A 605 -1.32 14.38 37.79
N SER A 606 -1.57 13.77 38.95
CA SER A 606 -1.50 14.46 40.24
C SER A 606 -0.05 14.81 40.64
N ILE A 607 0.92 13.99 40.24
CA ILE A 607 2.34 14.20 40.53
C ILE A 607 2.94 15.26 39.60
N THR A 608 2.51 15.33 38.34
CA THR A 608 2.95 16.35 37.37
C THR A 608 2.32 17.72 37.59
N LYS A 609 1.17 17.82 38.26
CA LYS A 609 0.56 19.11 38.67
C LYS A 609 1.15 19.70 39.97
N ASN A 610 1.82 18.89 40.78
CA ASN A 610 2.45 19.29 42.05
C ASN A 610 3.97 19.55 41.92
N LYS A 611 4.49 19.59 40.69
CA LYS A 611 5.81 20.10 40.32
C LYS A 611 5.64 21.28 39.38
#